data_AF-A0A0S7EKF1-F1
#
_entry.id   AF-A0A0S7EKF1-F1
#
_cell.length_a   1.000
_cell.length_b   1.000
_cell.length_c   1.000
_cell.angle_alpha   90.00
_cell.angle_beta   90.00
_cell.angle_gamma   90.00
#
_symmetry.space_group_name_H-M   'P 1'
#
loop_
_entity.id
_entity.type
_entity.pdbx_description
1 polymer ?
#
loop_
_entity_poly.entity_id
_entity_poly.type
_entity_poly.pdbx_seq_one_letter_code
_entity_poly.pdbx_strand_id
1 'polypeptide(L)'
;MDMFFRQMWVDERLKFEGPIEILRLNNRMVDKIWTPDTFFRNSKKSISHNMTTPNKLFRIMQNGTVLYTMRLTISAECPMNLMDFPMDGHACPLRFGSYAYT
;
A
#
# COMPACT_ATOMS: atom_id res chain seq x y z
N MET A 1 7.51 6.68 9.95
CA MET A 1 7.90 5.40 9.32
C MET A 1 7.86 5.57 7.80
N ASP A 2 8.88 5.10 7.07
CA ASP A 2 8.91 5.05 5.60
C ASP A 2 8.90 3.57 5.17
N MET A 3 8.03 3.19 4.24
CA MET A 3 7.87 1.80 3.80
C MET A 3 7.50 1.67 2.33
N PHE A 4 7.80 0.50 1.76
CA PHE A 4 7.18 0.03 0.53
C PHE A 4 6.00 -0.87 0.86
N PHE A 5 4.79 -0.33 0.70
CA PHE A 5 3.56 -1.06 0.94
C PHE A 5 3.18 -1.86 -0.31
N ARG A 6 3.04 -3.18 -0.16
CA ARG A 6 2.75 -4.12 -1.26
C ARG A 6 1.40 -4.77 -1.04
N GLN A 7 0.58 -4.79 -2.08
CA GLN A 7 -0.74 -5.40 -2.07
C GLN A 7 -0.86 -6.33 -3.27
N MET A 8 -1.51 -7.47 -3.06
CA MET A 8 -1.76 -8.45 -4.11
C MET A 8 -3.21 -8.91 -4.04
N TRP A 9 -3.89 -8.91 -5.17
CA TRP A 9 -5.25 -9.42 -5.32
C TRP A 9 -5.42 -10.04 -6.71
N VAL A 10 -6.52 -10.75 -6.91
CA VAL A 10 -6.89 -11.32 -8.21
C VAL A 10 -8.04 -10.50 -8.78
N ASP A 11 -7.88 -10.01 -10.00
CA ASP A 11 -8.94 -9.35 -10.77
C ASP A 11 -9.13 -10.09 -12.09
N GLU A 12 -10.22 -10.86 -12.20
CA GLU A 12 -10.47 -11.69 -13.37
C GLU A 12 -10.67 -10.88 -14.66
N ARG A 13 -11.08 -9.61 -14.54
CA ARG A 13 -11.26 -8.70 -15.69
C ARG A 13 -9.94 -8.31 -16.34
N LEU A 14 -8.82 -8.54 -15.66
CA LEU A 14 -7.47 -8.22 -16.11
C LEU A 14 -6.71 -9.44 -16.61
N LYS A 15 -7.36 -10.60 -16.75
CA LYS A 15 -6.77 -11.78 -17.41
C LYS A 15 -6.46 -11.46 -18.87
N PHE A 16 -5.33 -11.94 -19.36
CA PHE A 16 -4.89 -11.72 -20.74
C PHE A 16 -4.07 -12.90 -21.23
N GLU A 17 -4.12 -13.12 -22.55
CA GLU A 17 -3.32 -14.14 -23.24
C GLU A 17 -2.25 -13.47 -24.10
N GLY A 18 -1.08 -14.10 -24.19
CA GLY A 18 0.02 -13.62 -25.02
C GLY A 18 1.38 -14.20 -24.63
N PRO A 19 2.46 -13.81 -25.32
CA PRO A 19 3.81 -14.29 -25.00
C PRO A 19 4.39 -13.66 -23.73
N ILE A 20 3.76 -12.61 -23.19
CA ILE A 20 4.24 -11.87 -22.02
C ILE A 20 3.54 -12.40 -20.77
N GLU A 21 4.30 -12.91 -19.80
CA GLU A 21 3.72 -13.43 -18.54
C GLU A 21 3.29 -12.31 -17.57
N ILE A 22 4.01 -11.19 -17.58
CA ILE A 22 3.82 -10.08 -16.62
C ILE A 22 3.82 -8.74 -17.34
N LEU A 23 2.66 -8.08 -17.35
CA LEU A 23 2.54 -6.70 -17.79
C LEU A 23 2.99 -5.75 -16.68
N ARG A 24 3.99 -4.91 -16.98
CA ARG A 24 4.46 -3.85 -16.09
C ARG A 24 3.82 -2.54 -16.55
N LEU A 25 2.96 -1.95 -15.73
CA LEU A 25 2.23 -0.75 -16.13
C LEU A 25 2.84 0.51 -15.52
N ASN A 26 2.77 1.59 -16.29
CA ASN A 26 3.09 2.95 -15.84
C ASN A 26 1.89 3.57 -15.11
N ASN A 27 2.15 4.62 -14.33
CA ASN A 27 1.17 5.30 -13.47
C ASN A 27 -0.16 5.68 -14.13
N ARG A 28 -0.17 6.00 -15.44
CA ARG A 28 -1.39 6.40 -16.16
C ARG A 28 -2.46 5.31 -16.25
N MET A 29 -2.06 4.04 -16.19
CA MET A 29 -3.01 2.92 -16.20
C MET A 29 -3.49 2.55 -14.79
N VAL A 30 -2.72 2.90 -13.75
CA VAL A 30 -3.09 2.61 -12.34
C VAL A 30 -4.40 3.29 -11.98
N ASP A 31 -4.60 4.52 -12.42
CA ASP A 31 -5.82 5.29 -12.11
C ASP A 31 -7.07 4.77 -12.84
N LYS A 32 -6.91 3.83 -13.79
CA LYS A 32 -8.03 3.20 -14.53
C LYS A 32 -8.40 1.82 -13.98
N ILE A 33 -7.58 1.26 -13.11
CA ILE A 33 -7.78 -0.07 -12.53
C ILE A 33 -8.30 0.11 -11.11
N TRP A 34 -9.28 -0.72 -10.73
CA TRP A 34 -9.73 -0.74 -9.35
C TRP A 34 -8.55 -1.11 -8.43
N THR A 35 -8.34 -0.31 -7.40
CA THR A 35 -7.32 -0.53 -6.37
C THR A 35 -8.01 -0.53 -4.99
N PRO A 36 -7.60 -1.40 -4.06
CA PRO A 36 -8.20 -1.42 -2.74
C PRO A 36 -7.95 -0.09 -2.02
N ASP A 37 -9.00 0.42 -1.39
CA ASP A 37 -9.06 1.68 -0.64
C ASP A 37 -8.42 1.55 0.76
N THR A 38 -7.18 1.05 0.79
CA THR A 38 -6.50 0.76 2.05
C THR A 38 -6.03 2.04 2.74
N PHE A 39 -6.49 2.24 3.97
CA PHE A 39 -6.13 3.39 4.79
C PHE A 39 -5.52 2.95 6.12
N PHE A 40 -4.68 3.82 6.70
CA PHE A 40 -4.05 3.59 8.00
C PHE A 40 -4.87 4.26 9.11
N ARG A 41 -5.56 3.45 9.90
CA ARG A 41 -6.54 3.88 10.92
C ARG A 41 -5.94 4.77 12.00
N ASN A 42 -4.69 4.51 12.40
CA ASN A 42 -3.98 5.30 13.40
C ASN A 42 -2.99 6.30 12.77
N SER A 43 -3.14 6.65 11.49
CA SER A 43 -2.30 7.68 10.89
C SER A 43 -2.77 9.07 11.27
N LYS A 44 -1.86 9.90 11.81
CA LYS A 44 -2.07 11.35 11.96
C LYS A 44 -1.75 12.11 10.68
N LYS A 45 -0.74 11.64 9.93
CA LYS A 45 -0.35 12.17 8.62
C LYS A 45 0.22 11.06 7.76
N SER A 46 -0.26 10.93 6.53
CA SER A 46 0.26 9.99 5.52
C SER A 46 0.66 10.74 4.26
N ILE A 47 1.88 10.50 3.76
CA ILE A 47 2.41 11.10 2.54
C ILE A 47 2.69 9.98 1.54
N SER A 48 2.02 10.04 0.38
CA SER A 48 2.39 9.24 -0.80
C SER A 48 3.47 9.97 -1.58
N HIS A 49 4.62 9.33 -1.77
CA HIS A 49 5.74 9.95 -2.49
C HIS A 49 5.44 10.10 -3.99
N ASN A 50 5.50 11.33 -4.48
CA ASN A 50 5.13 11.70 -5.86
C ASN A 50 6.28 12.35 -6.68
N MET A 51 7.49 12.43 -6.13
CA MET A 51 8.65 13.08 -6.75
C MET A 51 9.70 12.03 -7.20
N THR A 52 10.23 12.02 -8.42
CA THR A 52 9.90 12.81 -9.64
C THR A 52 8.71 12.26 -10.45
N THR A 53 8.27 11.04 -10.15
CA THR A 53 7.01 10.45 -10.63
C THR A 53 6.30 9.78 -9.44
N PRO A 54 4.96 9.57 -9.48
CA PRO A 54 4.28 8.76 -8.47
C PRO A 54 4.98 7.41 -8.33
N ASN A 55 5.47 7.08 -7.13
CA ASN A 55 6.20 5.83 -6.88
C ASN A 55 5.21 4.66 -6.73
N LYS A 56 4.45 4.39 -7.79
CA LYS A 56 3.45 3.33 -7.91
C LYS A 56 3.94 2.33 -8.96
N LEU A 57 4.10 1.07 -8.57
CA LEU A 57 4.43 -0.02 -9.48
C LEU A 57 3.23 -0.95 -9.59
N PHE A 58 2.77 -1.19 -10.81
CA PHE A 58 1.70 -2.13 -11.11
C PHE A 58 2.25 -3.29 -11.95
N ARG A 59 2.00 -4.53 -11.53
CA ARG A 59 2.29 -5.73 -12.31
C ARG A 59 1.04 -6.59 -12.41
N ILE A 60 0.68 -6.99 -13.61
CA ILE A 60 -0.45 -7.88 -13.87
C ILE A 60 0.09 -9.17 -14.46
N MET A 61 -0.18 -10.29 -13.79
CA MET A 61 0.11 -11.63 -14.28
C MET A 61 -1.01 -12.10 -15.20
N GLN A 62 -0.72 -13.01 -16.14
CA GLN A 62 -1.71 -13.51 -17.11
C GLN A 62 -2.99 -14.07 -16.47
N ASN A 63 -2.88 -14.68 -15.30
CA ASN A 63 -4.02 -15.23 -14.56
C ASN A 63 -4.91 -14.15 -13.87
N GLY A 64 -4.61 -12.87 -14.04
CA GLY A 64 -5.34 -11.75 -13.43
C GLY A 64 -4.82 -11.37 -12.04
N THR A 65 -3.74 -11.98 -11.55
CA THR A 65 -3.11 -11.54 -10.30
C THR A 65 -2.45 -10.18 -10.50
N VAL A 66 -2.85 -9.22 -9.67
CA VAL A 66 -2.33 -7.86 -9.65
C VAL A 66 -1.41 -7.70 -8.44
N LEU A 67 -0.20 -7.21 -8.67
CA LEU A 67 0.71 -6.72 -7.64
C LEU A 67 0.82 -5.20 -7.76
N TYR A 68 0.45 -4.53 -6.67
CA TYR A 68 0.56 -3.10 -6.52
C TYR A 68 1.56 -2.76 -5.41
N THR A 69 2.53 -1.90 -5.71
CA THR A 69 3.50 -1.42 -4.72
C THR A 69 3.51 0.10 -4.70
N MET A 70 3.50 0.69 -3.52
CA MET A 70 3.66 2.13 -3.33
C MET A 70 4.67 2.43 -2.22
N ARG A 71 5.39 3.55 -2.32
CA ARG A 71 6.19 4.07 -1.21
C ARG A 71 5.38 5.05 -0.38
N LEU A 72 5.31 4.83 0.92
CA LEU A 72 4.55 5.64 1.87
C LEU A 72 5.42 6.10 3.03
N THR A 73 5.28 7.38 3.39
CA THR A 73 5.73 7.88 4.69
C THR A 73 4.52 8.12 5.59
N ILE A 74 4.47 7.40 6.71
CA ILE A 74 3.36 7.41 7.65
C ILE A 74 3.86 7.93 9.00
N SER A 75 3.18 8.97 9.49
CA SER A 75 3.19 9.38 10.88
C SER A 75 1.97 8.73 11.55
N ALA A 76 2.23 7.68 12.32
CA ALA A 76 1.22 6.92 13.04
C ALA A 76 1.23 7.31 14.52
N GLU A 77 0.05 7.25 15.14
CA GLU A 77 -0.12 7.39 16.57
C GLU A 77 0.39 6.14 17.29
N CYS A 78 1.23 6.38 18.30
CA CYS A 78 1.66 5.38 19.26
C CYS A 78 1.35 5.86 20.67
N PRO A 79 0.34 5.27 21.35
CA PRO A 79 0.10 5.57 22.76
C PRO A 79 1.22 4.93 23.60
N MET A 80 2.01 5.77 24.27
CA MET A 80 3.12 5.34 25.13
C MET A 80 2.74 5.53 26.60
N ASN A 81 3.20 4.62 27.45
CA ASN A 81 3.04 4.71 28.91
C ASN A 81 4.40 5.01 29.54
N LEU A 82 4.63 6.26 29.96
CA LEU A 82 5.94 6.79 30.37
C LEU A 82 6.21 6.69 31.88
N MET A 83 5.56 5.75 32.58
CA MET A 83 5.68 5.63 34.04
C MET A 83 7.08 5.24 34.50
N ASP A 84 7.81 4.44 33.70
CA ASP A 84 9.13 3.90 34.03
C ASP A 84 10.27 4.59 33.28
N PHE A 85 10.08 5.85 32.85
CA PHE A 85 11.08 6.57 32.06
C PHE A 85 12.44 6.65 32.78
N PRO A 86 13.59 6.33 32.12
CA PRO A 86 13.76 6.01 30.69
C PRO A 86 13.85 4.50 30.37
N MET A 87 13.46 3.63 31.31
CA MET A 87 13.60 2.16 31.23
C MET A 87 12.29 1.46 30.80
N ASP A 88 11.41 2.20 30.13
CA ASP A 88 10.12 1.74 29.66
C ASP A 88 10.19 1.03 28.30
N GLY A 89 9.26 0.10 28.08
CA GLY A 89 9.07 -0.60 26.81
C GLY A 89 7.72 -0.24 26.19
N HIS A 90 7.68 -0.06 24.86
CA HIS A 90 6.44 0.30 24.15
C HIS A 90 6.23 -0.55 22.90
N ALA A 91 4.96 -0.90 22.65
CA ALA A 91 4.53 -1.51 21.40
C ALA A 91 3.70 -0.51 20.60
N CYS A 92 4.24 -0.04 19.48
CA CYS A 92 3.56 0.91 18.59
C CYS A 92 2.85 0.16 17.45
N PRO A 93 1.50 0.05 17.47
CA PRO A 93 0.80 -0.67 16.41
C PRO A 93 0.76 0.14 15.12
N LEU A 94 0.67 -0.54 13.99
CA LEU A 94 0.29 0.05 12.71
C LEU A 94 -0.98 -0.65 12.23
N ARG A 95 -2.10 0.09 12.21
CA ARG A 95 -3.41 -0.47 11.88
C ARG A 95 -3.82 0.02 10.50
N PHE A 96 -4.08 -0.91 9.58
CA PHE A 96 -4.59 -0.60 8.24
C PHE A 96 -5.71 -1.55 7.85
N GLY A 97 -6.55 -1.13 6.90
CA GLY A 97 -7.63 -1.93 6.36
C GLY A 97 -8.35 -1.21 5.23
N SER A 98 -9.35 -1.86 4.63
CA SER A 98 -10.26 -1.19 3.70
C SER A 98 -11.12 -0.17 4.45
N TYR A 99 -11.42 0.94 3.77
CA TYR A 99 -12.29 1.99 4.30
C TYR A 99 -13.76 1.65 4.10
N ALA A 100 -14.16 1.24 2.90
CA ALA A 100 -15.56 1.04 2.54
C ALA A 100 -16.01 -0.43 2.59
N TYR A 101 -15.09 -1.39 2.49
CA TYR A 101 -15.44 -2.81 2.40
C TYR A 101 -15.28 -3.48 3.77
N THR A 102 -16.35 -4.12 4.27
CA THR A 102 -16.42 -4.86 5.54
C THR A 102 -16.20 -6.35 5.36
#